data_AF-A0AAD3E2Z5-F1
#
_entry.id   AF-A0AAD3E2Z5-F1
#
_cell.length_a   1.000
_cell.length_b   1.000
_cell.length_c   1.000
_cell.angle_alpha   90.00
_cell.angle_beta   90.00
_cell.angle_gamma   90.00
#
_symmetry.space_group_name_H-M   'P 1'
#
loop_
_entity.id
_entity.type
_entity.pdbx_description
1 polymer ?
#
loop_
_entity_poly.entity_id
_entity_poly.type
_entity_poly.pdbx_seq_one_letter_code
_entity_poly.pdbx_strand_id
1 'polypeptide(L)'
;MMSLRAASRKQELPSLLLAQARQYVTPLRVEFSEGVATPKNKESSSLLEEWKGKKEATEGALKLMQAYKDVGDNKSEPLLKFHNPRSFEDMNAAVPNFRAQNLKPGEVGKFFDNVLQKRAGEAVDAKGKWWSQRKSEAEAAAASKDLGSFGTLPVPAWQLGKPLSLEAVNQVADAYLKSLEPARKLSIPAVPASVKDSLPADAVEALTKAIADKVTVTENGKPVQGFQFVSKAVAAKVLAARRAEVHERYVKMWAKKVLVSPELAAVPLKDIDGQLASKFELLAPQYADLLQAATSGSKTLAERMSHHPALDSFLLKREKEAIKEDFPVSELEAAGAALAKELEADPSAALERLLGPELQSGPLAGKPLSEVVAAVTAHKYSSDRYMYREGMKLAARYKAEEDALKGELKAVYGEDVDVARYQAQPRTPAQQVVDRLKELEARAAEFKAELEAADNAYLRYAAAKKQQVLTDPTNIAFDEVLYPGLVEELMDIELAELKEEEMKVDDAEEEELWMLTLSAQFRHIQKHFGVDLPHSVLAYMDPVLVKKIDWETTNGLEDWDITLDDMGAEAAKEQWGMENLSHHFLPLIRYRREKARKQVGRFEAELVASRSA
;
A
#
# COMPACT_ATOMS: atom_id res chain seq x y z
N MET A 1 41.20 29.76 -17.82
CA MET A 1 42.24 29.48 -16.80
C MET A 1 42.48 27.97 -16.64
N MET A 2 43.03 27.29 -17.66
CA MET A 2 43.30 25.83 -17.61
C MET A 2 44.73 25.45 -18.05
N SER A 3 45.68 26.38 -17.97
CA SER A 3 47.08 26.13 -18.36
C SER A 3 48.05 26.01 -17.16
N LEU A 4 47.58 26.14 -15.92
CA LEU A 4 48.45 26.15 -14.72
C LEU A 4 48.34 24.90 -13.82
N ARG A 5 47.44 23.95 -14.10
CA ARG A 5 47.38 22.66 -13.36
C ARG A 5 48.23 21.54 -13.97
N ALA A 6 48.78 21.72 -15.17
CA ALA A 6 49.65 20.73 -15.82
C ALA A 6 51.14 20.89 -15.45
N ALA A 7 51.55 22.06 -14.92
CA ALA A 7 52.94 22.33 -14.56
C ALA A 7 53.31 21.87 -13.13
N SER A 8 52.34 21.81 -12.20
CA SER A 8 52.62 21.37 -10.82
C SER A 8 52.70 19.85 -10.64
N ARG A 9 52.23 19.04 -11.61
CA ARG A 9 52.34 17.57 -11.56
C ARG A 9 53.68 17.02 -12.06
N LYS A 10 54.53 17.84 -12.70
CA LYS A 10 55.85 17.39 -13.20
C LYS A 10 57.02 17.65 -12.24
N GLN A 11 56.82 18.39 -11.15
CA GLN A 11 57.88 18.69 -10.18
C GLN A 11 57.93 17.79 -8.94
N GLU A 12 56.90 16.98 -8.67
CA GLU A 12 56.94 15.99 -7.57
C GLU A 12 57.29 14.55 -8.02
N LEU A 13 57.45 14.33 -9.33
CA LEU A 13 57.86 13.02 -9.85
C LEU A 13 59.26 12.58 -9.37
N PRO A 14 60.29 13.45 -9.23
CA PRO A 14 61.60 12.99 -8.81
C PRO A 14 61.65 12.56 -7.33
N SER A 15 60.93 13.25 -6.43
CA SER A 15 60.95 12.96 -4.99
C SER A 15 60.09 11.74 -4.63
N LEU A 16 58.95 11.53 -5.31
CA LEU A 16 58.12 10.33 -5.16
C LEU A 16 58.77 9.09 -5.83
N LEU A 17 59.44 9.24 -6.97
CA LEU A 17 60.23 8.15 -7.56
C LEU A 17 61.43 7.77 -6.68
N LEU A 18 62.09 8.74 -6.03
CA LEU A 18 63.15 8.47 -5.04
C LEU A 18 62.62 7.82 -3.76
N ALA A 19 61.41 8.19 -3.30
CA ALA A 19 60.78 7.58 -2.13
C ALA A 19 60.23 6.17 -2.41
N GLN A 20 59.68 5.92 -3.61
CA GLN A 20 59.27 4.58 -4.04
C GLN A 20 60.46 3.69 -4.41
N ALA A 21 61.54 4.25 -4.97
CA ALA A 21 62.78 3.51 -5.16
C ALA A 21 63.33 3.00 -3.83
N ARG A 22 63.17 3.72 -2.71
CA ARG A 22 63.58 3.26 -1.37
C ARG A 22 62.78 2.07 -0.82
N GLN A 23 61.62 1.73 -1.39
CA GLN A 23 60.85 0.54 -0.99
C GLN A 23 61.15 -0.71 -1.83
N TYR A 24 61.54 -0.55 -3.11
CA TYR A 24 62.02 -1.66 -3.96
C TYR A 24 63.53 -1.91 -3.84
N VAL A 25 64.28 -0.94 -3.33
CA VAL A 25 65.68 -1.09 -2.96
C VAL A 25 65.74 -1.69 -1.56
N THR A 26 66.28 -2.90 -1.45
CA THR A 26 66.51 -3.57 -0.17
C THR A 26 67.33 -2.70 0.78
N PRO A 27 67.00 -2.65 2.09
CA PRO A 27 67.82 -1.91 3.05
C PRO A 27 69.24 -2.50 3.06
N LEU A 28 70.24 -1.66 2.81
CA LEU A 28 71.66 -2.03 2.92
C LEU A 28 71.96 -2.40 4.38
N ARG A 29 72.16 -3.69 4.62
CA ARG A 29 72.63 -4.22 5.91
C ARG A 29 74.03 -4.78 5.73
N VAL A 30 75.01 -4.21 6.44
CA VAL A 30 76.35 -4.77 6.56
C VAL A 30 76.40 -5.51 7.89
N GLU A 31 75.93 -6.75 7.88
CA GLU A 31 75.91 -7.64 9.04
C GLU A 31 76.65 -8.93 8.64
N PHE A 32 77.63 -9.37 9.44
CA PHE A 32 78.33 -10.64 9.24
C PHE A 32 77.59 -11.74 10.01
N SER A 33 77.30 -12.88 9.37
CA SER A 33 76.76 -14.05 10.09
C SER A 33 77.90 -14.86 10.70
N GLU A 34 78.07 -14.80 12.02
CA GLU A 34 79.17 -15.49 12.72
C GLU A 34 78.94 -17.01 12.94
N GLY A 35 77.89 -17.61 12.36
CA GLY A 35 77.64 -19.05 12.48
C GLY A 35 76.80 -19.64 11.34
N VAL A 36 76.91 -20.95 11.14
CA VAL A 36 76.05 -21.73 10.22
C VAL A 36 74.67 -21.86 10.87
N ALA A 37 73.82 -20.84 10.72
CA ALA A 37 72.44 -20.90 11.19
C ALA A 37 71.62 -21.83 10.28
N THR A 38 70.81 -22.70 10.87
CA THR A 38 69.76 -23.41 10.13
C THR A 38 68.80 -22.39 9.52
N PRO A 39 68.29 -22.62 8.29
CA PRO A 39 67.33 -21.71 7.67
C PRO A 39 66.15 -21.50 8.62
N LYS A 40 65.83 -20.25 8.97
CA LYS A 40 64.58 -19.94 9.67
C LYS A 40 63.42 -20.24 8.73
N ASN A 41 62.87 -21.44 8.84
CA ASN A 41 61.64 -21.80 8.15
C ASN A 41 60.53 -20.92 8.73
N LYS A 42 59.96 -20.06 7.89
CA LYS A 42 58.74 -19.33 8.24
C LYS A 42 57.60 -20.35 8.37
N GLU A 43 56.77 -20.19 9.39
CA GLU A 43 55.55 -20.99 9.54
C GLU A 43 54.68 -20.88 8.29
N SER A 44 54.09 -22.00 7.87
CA SER A 44 53.17 -22.03 6.73
C SER A 44 51.93 -21.19 7.03
N SER A 45 51.57 -20.28 6.12
CA SER A 45 50.36 -19.46 6.25
C SER A 45 49.08 -20.28 6.00
N SER A 46 48.06 -20.05 6.83
CA SER A 46 46.70 -20.61 6.68
C SER A 46 45.91 -20.07 5.49
N LEU A 47 46.42 -19.06 4.77
CA LEU A 47 45.67 -18.34 3.74
C LEU A 47 45.14 -19.24 2.61
N LEU A 48 45.89 -20.28 2.24
CA LEU A 48 45.45 -21.23 1.22
C LEU A 48 44.31 -22.14 1.72
N GLU A 49 44.32 -22.49 3.00
CA GLU A 49 43.24 -23.26 3.65
C GLU A 49 42.00 -22.39 3.82
N GLU A 50 42.16 -21.13 4.22
CA GLU A 50 41.06 -20.15 4.30
C GLU A 50 40.38 -19.92 2.95
N TRP A 51 41.16 -19.80 1.86
CA TRP A 51 40.62 -19.60 0.51
C TRP A 51 39.88 -20.83 0.00
N LYS A 52 40.41 -22.04 0.27
CA LYS A 52 39.70 -23.29 0.00
C LYS A 52 38.39 -23.36 0.77
N GLY A 53 38.41 -23.06 2.07
CA GLY A 53 37.20 -23.03 2.91
C GLY A 53 36.14 -22.02 2.42
N LYS A 54 36.54 -20.82 1.98
CA LYS A 54 35.62 -19.83 1.40
C LYS A 54 35.02 -20.29 0.08
N LYS A 55 35.82 -20.93 -0.78
CA LYS A 55 35.34 -21.51 -2.04
C LYS A 55 34.32 -22.62 -1.76
N GLU A 56 34.64 -23.55 -0.86
CA GLU A 56 33.74 -24.64 -0.46
C GLU A 56 32.44 -24.10 0.16
N ALA A 57 32.51 -23.07 1.00
CA ALA A 57 31.32 -22.42 1.56
C ALA A 57 30.46 -21.74 0.47
N THR A 58 31.08 -21.12 -0.54
CA THR A 58 30.37 -20.50 -1.66
C THR A 58 29.70 -21.56 -2.53
N GLU A 59 30.39 -22.65 -2.84
CA GLU A 59 29.80 -23.80 -3.55
C GLU A 59 28.65 -24.43 -2.74
N GLY A 60 28.81 -24.56 -1.43
CA GLY A 60 27.74 -24.99 -0.52
C GLY A 60 26.51 -24.07 -0.57
N ALA A 61 26.70 -22.76 -0.57
CA ALA A 61 25.62 -21.79 -0.71
C ALA A 61 24.93 -21.88 -2.08
N LEU A 62 25.67 -22.06 -3.18
CA LEU A 62 25.10 -22.27 -4.51
C LEU A 62 24.29 -23.56 -4.60
N LYS A 63 24.77 -24.67 -4.00
CA LYS A 63 24.00 -25.93 -3.90
C LYS A 63 22.70 -25.70 -3.14
N LEU A 64 22.75 -24.96 -2.04
CA LEU A 64 21.58 -24.63 -1.24
C LEU A 64 20.58 -23.76 -2.02
N MET A 65 21.03 -22.73 -2.73
CA MET A 65 20.15 -21.88 -3.56
C MET A 65 19.49 -22.66 -4.69
N GLN A 66 20.22 -23.55 -5.36
CA GLN A 66 19.65 -24.45 -6.36
C GLN A 66 18.68 -25.45 -5.74
N ALA A 67 18.95 -25.94 -4.52
CA ALA A 67 18.01 -26.80 -3.79
C ALA A 67 16.72 -26.07 -3.43
N TYR A 68 16.78 -24.82 -2.96
CA TYR A 68 15.58 -24.00 -2.73
C TYR A 68 14.74 -23.84 -3.98
N LYS A 69 15.38 -23.51 -5.11
CA LYS A 69 14.71 -23.38 -6.40
C LYS A 69 14.00 -24.67 -6.79
N ASP A 70 14.72 -25.79 -6.81
CA ASP A 70 14.16 -27.07 -7.25
C ASP A 70 13.04 -27.56 -6.32
N VAL A 71 13.16 -27.35 -5.00
CA VAL A 71 12.09 -27.71 -4.05
C VAL A 71 10.83 -26.87 -4.30
N GLY A 72 10.98 -25.58 -4.61
CA GLY A 72 9.86 -24.70 -4.98
C GLY A 72 9.23 -25.11 -6.31
N ASP A 73 10.05 -25.30 -7.35
CA ASP A 73 9.62 -25.68 -8.70
C ASP A 73 8.89 -27.04 -8.70
N ASN A 74 9.42 -28.03 -7.96
CA ASN A 74 8.79 -29.36 -7.82
C ASN A 74 7.43 -29.31 -7.14
N LYS A 75 7.20 -28.35 -6.24
CA LYS A 75 5.90 -28.11 -5.59
C LYS A 75 5.00 -27.17 -6.39
N SER A 76 5.49 -26.61 -7.51
CA SER A 76 4.81 -25.60 -8.33
C SER A 76 4.26 -24.45 -7.48
N GLU A 77 5.08 -24.01 -6.53
CA GLU A 77 4.74 -22.98 -5.56
C GLU A 77 4.85 -21.58 -6.19
N PRO A 78 3.90 -20.66 -5.90
CA PRO A 78 4.06 -19.25 -6.29
C PRO A 78 5.28 -18.62 -5.60
N LEU A 79 5.98 -17.75 -6.33
CA LEU A 79 7.26 -17.16 -5.93
C LEU A 79 7.13 -16.22 -4.72
N LEU A 80 6.10 -15.37 -4.68
CA LEU A 80 5.89 -14.35 -3.67
C LEU A 80 5.01 -14.80 -2.52
N LYS A 81 4.18 -15.85 -2.70
CA LYS A 81 3.25 -16.34 -1.67
C LYS A 81 3.93 -16.51 -0.30
N PHE A 82 5.06 -17.20 -0.24
CA PHE A 82 5.75 -17.47 1.04
C PHE A 82 6.68 -16.35 1.51
N HIS A 83 6.84 -15.30 0.70
CA HIS A 83 7.48 -14.05 1.09
C HIS A 83 6.46 -13.04 1.64
N ASN A 84 5.19 -13.14 1.26
CA ASN A 84 4.11 -12.30 1.79
C ASN A 84 3.66 -12.82 3.18
N PRO A 85 3.85 -12.07 4.28
CA PRO A 85 3.41 -12.51 5.60
C PRO A 85 1.88 -12.63 5.73
N ARG A 86 1.08 -11.94 4.90
CA ARG A 86 -0.39 -12.06 4.94
C ARG A 86 -0.88 -13.47 4.61
N SER A 87 -0.15 -14.24 3.81
CA SER A 87 -0.54 -15.63 3.51
C SER A 87 -0.47 -16.57 4.72
N PHE A 88 0.20 -16.15 5.79
CA PHE A 88 0.33 -16.89 7.04
C PHE A 88 -0.58 -16.35 8.14
N GLU A 89 -1.31 -15.26 7.89
CA GLU A 89 -2.27 -14.72 8.84
C GLU A 89 -3.50 -15.64 8.91
N ASP A 90 -3.89 -16.01 10.12
CA ASP A 90 -5.14 -16.73 10.34
C ASP A 90 -6.32 -15.75 10.33
N MET A 91 -7.04 -15.73 9.21
CA MET A 91 -8.24 -14.92 9.03
C MET A 91 -9.46 -15.48 9.78
N ASN A 92 -9.38 -16.70 10.30
CA ASN A 92 -10.44 -17.32 11.11
C ASN A 92 -10.17 -17.23 12.62
N ALA A 93 -9.05 -16.64 13.03
CA ALA A 93 -8.73 -16.43 14.43
C ALA A 93 -9.83 -15.59 15.11
N ALA A 94 -10.20 -15.97 16.33
CA ALA A 94 -11.20 -15.24 17.10
C ALA A 94 -10.76 -13.78 17.30
N VAL A 95 -11.61 -12.84 16.88
CA VAL A 95 -11.37 -11.40 17.03
C VAL A 95 -11.97 -10.94 18.37
N PRO A 96 -11.16 -10.51 19.35
CA PRO A 96 -11.70 -10.09 20.65
C PRO A 96 -12.58 -8.85 20.52
N ASN A 97 -13.79 -8.91 21.09
CA ASN A 97 -14.74 -7.78 21.07
C ASN A 97 -14.35 -6.73 22.11
N PHE A 98 -14.02 -5.51 21.67
CA PHE A 98 -13.63 -4.40 22.55
C PHE A 98 -14.72 -4.02 23.58
N ARG A 99 -16.01 -4.26 23.27
CA ARG A 99 -17.13 -3.97 24.20
C ARG A 99 -17.11 -4.84 25.46
N ALA A 100 -16.42 -5.98 25.42
CA ALA A 100 -16.28 -6.88 26.56
C ALA A 100 -15.05 -6.59 27.43
N GLN A 101 -14.22 -5.60 27.07
CA GLN A 101 -12.89 -5.38 27.67
C GLN A 101 -12.85 -4.26 28.72
N ASN A 102 -13.98 -3.60 29.02
CA ASN A 102 -14.09 -2.50 29.99
C ASN A 102 -13.12 -1.32 29.76
N LEU A 103 -12.96 -0.92 28.50
CA LEU A 103 -12.13 0.18 28.02
C LEU A 103 -12.83 1.53 28.18
N LYS A 104 -12.05 2.55 28.54
CA LYS A 104 -12.44 3.96 28.58
C LYS A 104 -12.23 4.67 27.22
N PRO A 105 -12.74 5.89 27.03
CA PRO A 105 -12.36 6.72 25.89
C PRO A 105 -10.85 6.88 25.74
N GLY A 106 -10.37 6.86 24.50
CA GLY A 106 -8.95 6.91 24.16
C GLY A 106 -8.18 5.60 24.38
N GLU A 107 -8.78 4.59 25.02
CA GLU A 107 -8.15 3.26 25.18
C GLU A 107 -8.49 2.31 24.03
N VAL A 108 -9.62 2.52 23.35
CA VAL A 108 -10.09 1.66 22.24
C VAL A 108 -9.10 1.64 21.07
N GLY A 109 -8.61 2.81 20.64
CA GLY A 109 -7.58 2.89 19.59
C GLY A 109 -6.31 2.09 19.91
N LYS A 110 -5.84 2.14 21.17
CA LYS A 110 -4.69 1.34 21.63
C LYS A 110 -5.00 -0.15 21.68
N PHE A 111 -6.21 -0.52 22.08
CA PHE A 111 -6.66 -1.92 22.05
C PHE A 111 -6.64 -2.48 20.62
N PHE A 112 -7.16 -1.75 19.64
CA PHE A 112 -7.09 -2.14 18.23
C PHE A 112 -5.64 -2.28 17.74
N ASP A 113 -4.78 -1.31 18.07
CA ASP A 113 -3.36 -1.38 17.72
C ASP A 113 -2.67 -2.62 18.30
N ASN A 114 -2.97 -3.00 19.55
CA ASN A 114 -2.43 -4.19 20.20
C ASN A 114 -2.90 -5.48 19.53
N VAL A 115 -4.20 -5.58 19.18
CA VAL A 115 -4.76 -6.74 18.48
C VAL A 115 -4.13 -6.89 17.09
N LEU A 116 -4.02 -5.80 16.34
CA LEU A 116 -3.40 -5.79 15.01
C LEU A 116 -1.92 -6.20 15.07
N GLN A 117 -1.14 -5.59 15.98
CA GLN A 117 0.28 -5.91 16.14
C GLN A 117 0.50 -7.37 16.55
N LYS A 118 -0.34 -7.90 17.44
CA LYS A 118 -0.25 -9.31 17.86
C LYS A 118 -0.50 -10.25 16.69
N ARG A 119 -1.58 -10.06 15.93
CA ARG A 119 -1.91 -10.91 14.77
C ARG A 119 -0.84 -10.82 13.66
N ALA A 120 -0.35 -9.62 13.39
CA ALA A 120 0.75 -9.42 12.45
C ALA A 120 2.04 -10.11 12.93
N GLY A 121 2.36 -10.03 14.23
CA GLY A 121 3.49 -10.73 14.84
C GLY A 121 3.37 -12.25 14.70
N GLU A 122 2.19 -12.81 14.99
CA GLU A 122 1.91 -14.25 14.85
C GLU A 122 2.06 -14.73 13.40
N ALA A 123 1.62 -13.93 12.42
CA ALA A 123 1.80 -14.23 11.00
C ALA A 123 3.28 -14.21 10.56
N VAL A 124 4.06 -13.24 11.06
CA VAL A 124 5.51 -13.17 10.80
C VAL A 124 6.25 -14.34 11.46
N ASP A 125 5.87 -14.73 12.67
CA ASP A 125 6.43 -15.89 13.36
C ASP A 125 6.09 -17.20 12.63
N ALA A 126 4.86 -17.33 12.13
CA ALA A 126 4.44 -18.47 11.31
C ALA A 126 5.25 -18.55 10.01
N LYS A 127 5.47 -17.42 9.33
CA LYS A 127 6.39 -17.33 8.18
C LYS A 127 7.81 -17.75 8.56
N GLY A 128 8.32 -17.31 9.72
CA GLY A 128 9.65 -17.67 10.21
C GLY A 128 9.81 -19.17 10.47
N LYS A 129 8.79 -19.80 11.07
CA LYS A 129 8.73 -21.26 11.26
C LYS A 129 8.72 -22.00 9.92
N TRP A 130 7.93 -21.54 8.97
CA TRP A 130 7.87 -22.12 7.63
C TRP A 130 9.23 -22.04 6.91
N TRP A 131 9.89 -20.89 6.93
CA TRP A 131 11.22 -20.74 6.32
C TRP A 131 12.31 -21.55 7.02
N SER A 132 12.19 -21.76 8.33
CA SER A 132 13.11 -22.63 9.07
C SER A 132 12.96 -24.09 8.63
N GLN A 133 11.72 -24.58 8.49
CA GLN A 133 11.47 -25.91 7.94
C GLN A 133 11.94 -26.03 6.49
N ARG A 134 11.62 -25.04 5.64
CA ARG A 134 12.05 -25.00 4.24
C ARG A 134 13.57 -25.01 4.11
N LYS A 135 14.28 -24.32 5.00
CA LYS A 135 15.74 -24.34 5.09
C LYS A 135 16.27 -25.73 5.37
N SER A 136 15.72 -26.43 6.37
CA SER A 136 16.13 -27.80 6.68
C SER A 136 15.85 -28.79 5.54
N GLU A 137 14.70 -28.65 4.86
CA GLU A 137 14.38 -29.44 3.65
C GLU A 137 15.39 -29.19 2.52
N ALA A 138 15.73 -27.92 2.27
CA ALA A 138 16.69 -27.54 1.23
C ALA A 138 18.13 -27.96 1.58
N GLU A 139 18.55 -27.90 2.85
CA GLU A 139 19.85 -28.39 3.31
C GLU A 139 19.98 -29.90 3.14
N ALA A 140 18.92 -30.67 3.46
CA ALA A 140 18.89 -32.12 3.23
C ALA A 140 18.93 -32.47 1.72
N ALA A 141 18.19 -31.72 0.90
CA ALA A 141 18.23 -31.87 -0.55
C ALA A 141 19.60 -31.49 -1.13
N ALA A 142 20.25 -30.44 -0.63
CA ALA A 142 21.58 -30.02 -1.06
C ALA A 142 22.67 -31.04 -0.69
N ALA A 143 22.54 -31.69 0.48
CA ALA A 143 23.47 -32.72 0.94
C ALA A 143 23.42 -34.01 0.10
N SER A 144 22.25 -34.34 -0.45
CA SER A 144 22.04 -35.53 -1.31
C SER A 144 22.27 -35.26 -2.80
N LYS A 145 22.55 -34.00 -3.17
CA LYS A 145 22.72 -33.59 -4.56
C LYS A 145 24.17 -33.67 -5.01
N ASP A 146 24.44 -34.64 -5.88
CA ASP A 146 25.57 -34.56 -6.81
C ASP A 146 25.22 -33.59 -7.94
N LEU A 147 25.22 -32.29 -7.60
CA LEU A 147 25.21 -31.24 -8.62
C LEU A 147 26.52 -31.35 -9.41
N GLY A 148 26.41 -31.58 -10.72
CA GLY A 148 27.52 -31.40 -11.65
C GLY A 148 28.18 -30.04 -11.41
N SER A 149 29.50 -29.95 -11.66
CA SER A 149 30.28 -28.76 -11.30
C SER A 149 29.56 -27.49 -11.74
N PHE A 150 29.30 -26.57 -10.80
CA PHE A 150 28.95 -25.20 -11.16
C PHE A 150 29.99 -24.70 -12.15
N GLY A 151 29.56 -24.04 -13.22
CA GLY A 151 30.48 -23.45 -14.18
C GLY A 151 31.54 -22.63 -13.46
N THR A 152 32.81 -22.84 -13.79
CA THR A 152 33.90 -22.08 -13.16
C THR A 152 33.82 -20.62 -13.60
N LEU A 153 34.09 -19.69 -12.68
CA LEU A 153 34.20 -18.26 -13.02
C LEU A 153 35.19 -18.10 -14.19
N PRO A 154 34.81 -17.41 -15.28
CA PRO A 154 35.73 -17.18 -16.39
C PRO A 154 36.88 -16.29 -15.92
N VAL A 155 38.05 -16.90 -15.77
CA VAL A 155 39.30 -16.22 -15.46
C VAL A 155 40.31 -16.56 -16.55
N PRO A 156 41.18 -15.63 -16.93
CA PRO A 156 42.12 -15.92 -17.99
C PRO A 156 43.15 -16.93 -17.48
N ALA A 157 43.39 -17.98 -18.27
CA ALA A 157 44.24 -19.09 -17.86
C ALA A 157 45.71 -18.63 -17.72
N TRP A 158 46.09 -18.27 -16.50
CA TRP A 158 47.45 -17.83 -16.19
C TRP A 158 48.30 -18.99 -15.68
N GLN A 159 49.48 -19.18 -16.30
CA GLN A 159 50.47 -20.14 -15.87
C GLN A 159 51.72 -19.40 -15.37
N LEU A 160 52.26 -19.85 -14.23
CA LEU A 160 53.48 -19.27 -13.66
C LEU A 160 54.61 -19.28 -14.70
N GLY A 161 55.23 -18.12 -14.91
CA GLY A 161 56.33 -17.95 -15.87
C GLY A 161 55.92 -17.73 -17.33
N LYS A 162 54.62 -17.73 -17.66
CA LYS A 162 54.11 -17.35 -19.00
C LYS A 162 53.31 -16.06 -18.96
N PRO A 163 53.51 -15.13 -19.91
CA PRO A 163 52.67 -13.94 -20.01
C PRO A 163 51.25 -14.32 -20.47
N LEU A 164 50.26 -13.58 -19.98
CA LEU A 164 48.87 -13.66 -20.45
C LEU A 164 48.75 -12.99 -21.82
N SER A 165 48.13 -13.67 -22.79
CA SER A 165 47.83 -13.07 -24.09
C SER A 165 46.60 -12.17 -24.00
N LEU A 166 46.57 -11.11 -24.82
CA LEU A 166 45.40 -10.23 -24.93
C LEU A 166 44.14 -11.00 -25.35
N GLU A 167 44.29 -11.98 -26.24
CA GLU A 167 43.19 -12.86 -26.70
C GLU A 167 42.53 -13.60 -25.54
N ALA A 168 43.31 -14.16 -24.61
CA ALA A 168 42.78 -14.88 -23.45
C ALA A 168 41.99 -13.96 -22.51
N VAL A 169 42.43 -12.71 -22.34
CA VAL A 169 41.71 -11.73 -21.51
C VAL A 169 40.45 -11.20 -22.22
N ASN A 170 40.51 -11.02 -23.55
CA ASN A 170 39.35 -10.62 -24.36
C ASN A 170 38.24 -11.67 -24.34
N GLN A 171 38.58 -12.97 -24.43
CA GLN A 171 37.60 -14.06 -24.30
C GLN A 171 36.86 -14.05 -22.95
N VAL A 172 37.56 -13.70 -21.87
CA VAL A 172 36.96 -13.57 -20.54
C VAL A 172 36.03 -12.34 -20.47
N ALA A 173 36.44 -11.22 -21.06
CA ALA A 173 35.58 -10.05 -21.18
C ALA A 173 34.31 -10.34 -22.01
N ASP A 174 34.42 -11.11 -23.10
CA ASP A 174 33.26 -11.57 -23.88
C ASP A 174 32.32 -12.43 -23.03
N ALA A 175 32.84 -13.32 -22.17
CA ALA A 175 32.02 -14.13 -21.28
C ALA A 175 31.24 -13.28 -20.25
N TYR A 176 31.88 -12.27 -19.64
CA TYR A 176 31.22 -11.36 -18.71
C TYR A 176 30.19 -10.46 -19.40
N LEU A 177 30.49 -9.96 -20.60
CA LEU A 177 29.57 -9.09 -21.33
C LEU A 177 28.40 -9.88 -21.92
N LYS A 178 28.60 -11.15 -22.28
CA LYS A 178 27.53 -12.07 -22.67
C LYS A 178 26.56 -12.37 -21.52
N SER A 179 27.01 -12.35 -20.26
CA SER A 179 26.10 -12.53 -19.11
C SER A 179 25.19 -11.34 -18.83
N LEU A 180 25.43 -10.19 -19.48
CA LEU A 180 24.49 -9.06 -19.46
C LEU A 180 23.30 -9.28 -20.40
N GLU A 181 23.40 -10.22 -21.35
CA GLU A 181 22.27 -10.57 -22.19
C GLU A 181 21.22 -11.32 -21.37
N PRO A 182 19.95 -10.89 -21.40
CA PRO A 182 18.90 -11.57 -20.66
C PRO A 182 18.72 -13.00 -21.21
N ALA A 183 18.55 -13.98 -20.32
CA ALA A 183 18.36 -15.39 -20.70
C ALA A 183 17.15 -15.58 -21.65
N ARG A 184 16.10 -14.78 -21.43
CA ARG A 184 14.92 -14.66 -22.29
C ARG A 184 14.68 -13.18 -22.58
N LYS A 185 14.60 -12.81 -23.86
CA LYS A 185 14.56 -11.39 -24.29
C LYS A 185 13.58 -11.15 -25.42
N LEU A 186 13.18 -9.89 -25.60
CA LEU A 186 12.35 -9.47 -26.75
C LEU A 186 13.25 -9.31 -27.98
N SER A 187 12.91 -10.01 -29.07
CA SER A 187 13.61 -9.88 -30.35
C SER A 187 13.21 -8.61 -31.09
N ILE A 188 13.62 -7.45 -30.57
CA ILE A 188 13.38 -6.14 -31.19
C ILE A 188 14.35 -5.97 -32.37
N PRO A 189 13.87 -6.03 -33.62
CA PRO A 189 14.75 -5.79 -34.76
C PRO A 189 15.11 -4.30 -34.78
N ALA A 190 16.41 -4.01 -34.76
CA ALA A 190 16.89 -2.65 -34.97
C ALA A 190 16.50 -2.18 -36.37
N VAL A 191 15.88 -1.00 -36.47
CA VAL A 191 15.60 -0.37 -37.77
C VAL A 191 16.94 -0.04 -38.44
N PRO A 192 17.25 -0.60 -39.62
CA PRO A 192 18.52 -0.35 -40.30
C PRO A 192 18.71 1.14 -40.60
N ALA A 193 19.95 1.62 -40.56
CA ALA A 193 20.28 3.02 -40.86
C ALA A 193 19.74 3.45 -42.24
N SER A 194 19.82 2.57 -43.25
CA SER A 194 19.27 2.81 -44.59
C SER A 194 17.76 3.09 -44.62
N VAL A 195 17.00 2.56 -43.66
CA VAL A 195 15.56 2.81 -43.52
C VAL A 195 15.33 4.07 -42.69
N LYS A 196 16.11 4.29 -41.62
CA LYS A 196 16.04 5.50 -40.79
C LYS A 196 16.33 6.76 -41.60
N ASP A 197 17.36 6.74 -42.43
CA ASP A 197 17.80 7.87 -43.24
C ASP A 197 16.80 8.23 -44.36
N SER A 198 15.90 7.29 -44.70
CA SER A 198 14.86 7.46 -45.72
C SER A 198 13.53 8.01 -45.20
N LEU A 199 13.38 8.12 -43.87
CA LEU A 199 12.13 8.50 -43.20
C LEU A 199 12.32 9.73 -42.30
N PRO A 200 11.30 10.57 -42.13
CA PRO A 200 11.33 11.63 -41.12
C PRO A 200 11.34 11.02 -39.71
N ALA A 201 11.97 11.72 -38.75
CA ALA A 201 12.20 11.22 -37.39
C ALA A 201 10.92 10.71 -36.68
N ASP A 202 9.80 11.42 -36.85
CA ASP A 202 8.51 11.02 -36.27
C ASP A 202 7.97 9.70 -36.85
N ALA A 203 8.21 9.46 -38.14
CA ALA A 203 7.85 8.20 -38.80
C ALA A 203 8.78 7.05 -38.38
N VAL A 204 10.05 7.33 -38.09
CA VAL A 204 11.00 6.35 -37.52
C VAL A 204 10.57 5.93 -36.11
N GLU A 205 10.14 6.87 -35.27
CA GLU A 205 9.63 6.55 -33.94
C GLU A 205 8.35 5.71 -34.01
N ALA A 206 7.39 6.11 -34.86
CA ALA A 206 6.15 5.36 -35.06
C ALA A 206 6.41 3.94 -35.61
N LEU A 207 7.32 3.80 -36.57
CA LEU A 207 7.74 2.51 -37.11
C LEU A 207 8.40 1.63 -36.04
N THR A 208 9.28 2.21 -35.22
CA THR A 208 9.96 1.49 -34.13
C THR A 208 8.96 0.96 -33.11
N LYS A 209 7.95 1.77 -32.74
CA LYS A 209 6.85 1.36 -31.86
C LYS A 209 6.01 0.23 -32.47
N ALA A 210 5.59 0.38 -33.73
CA ALA A 210 4.79 -0.63 -34.42
C ALA A 210 5.52 -1.97 -34.58
N ILE A 211 6.84 -1.94 -34.77
CA ILE A 211 7.69 -3.12 -34.78
C ILE A 211 7.75 -3.74 -33.38
N ALA A 212 8.05 -2.94 -32.35
CA ALA A 212 8.18 -3.39 -30.97
C ALA A 212 6.91 -4.05 -30.43
N ASP A 213 5.73 -3.58 -30.83
CA ASP A 213 4.43 -4.13 -30.41
C ASP A 213 4.14 -5.55 -30.95
N LYS A 214 4.84 -6.01 -31.99
CA LYS A 214 4.66 -7.34 -32.61
C LYS A 214 5.84 -8.29 -32.38
N VAL A 215 6.74 -7.94 -31.47
CA VAL A 215 7.98 -8.70 -31.24
C VAL A 215 7.71 -10.03 -30.57
N THR A 216 8.40 -11.06 -31.07
CA THR A 216 8.44 -12.39 -30.44
C THR A 216 9.51 -12.46 -29.36
N VAL A 217 9.24 -13.22 -28.31
CA VAL A 217 10.23 -13.55 -27.27
C VAL A 217 11.18 -14.62 -27.78
N THR A 218 12.48 -14.43 -27.54
CA THR A 218 13.53 -15.41 -27.84
C THR A 218 14.24 -15.88 -26.58
N GLU A 219 14.58 -17.17 -26.56
CA GLU A 219 15.38 -17.80 -25.51
C GLU A 219 16.49 -18.61 -26.19
N ASN A 220 17.74 -18.36 -25.83
CA ASN A 220 18.92 -18.95 -26.49
C ASN A 220 18.92 -18.80 -28.02
N GLY A 221 18.41 -17.68 -28.54
CA GLY A 221 18.32 -17.39 -29.97
C GLY A 221 17.18 -18.09 -30.73
N LYS A 222 16.30 -18.81 -30.04
CA LYS A 222 15.11 -19.46 -30.64
C LYS A 222 13.82 -18.78 -30.17
N PRO A 223 12.82 -18.58 -31.05
CA PRO A 223 11.55 -18.01 -30.65
C PRO A 223 10.77 -18.99 -29.76
N VAL A 224 10.23 -18.48 -28.64
CA VAL A 224 9.37 -19.25 -27.74
C VAL A 224 7.93 -19.16 -28.25
N GLN A 225 7.42 -20.27 -28.79
CA GLN A 225 6.07 -20.30 -29.36
C GLN A 225 4.98 -20.21 -28.28
N GLY A 226 3.94 -19.39 -28.53
CA GLY A 226 2.79 -19.26 -27.63
C GLY A 226 3.08 -18.51 -26.32
N PHE A 227 4.23 -17.87 -26.18
CA PHE A 227 4.57 -17.12 -24.97
C PHE A 227 3.71 -15.87 -24.83
N GLN A 228 2.98 -15.77 -23.72
CA GLN A 228 2.17 -14.62 -23.35
C GLN A 228 2.69 -14.04 -22.05
N PHE A 229 2.68 -12.70 -21.94
CA PHE A 229 3.07 -12.01 -20.73
C PHE A 229 2.24 -10.73 -20.57
N VAL A 230 2.10 -10.27 -19.32
CA VAL A 230 1.48 -9.00 -18.98
C VAL A 230 2.58 -7.99 -18.72
N SER A 231 2.63 -6.90 -19.50
CA SER A 231 3.61 -5.84 -19.25
C SER A 231 3.24 -5.04 -18.00
N LYS A 232 4.24 -4.44 -17.33
CA LYS A 232 4.00 -3.59 -16.15
C LYS A 232 3.01 -2.45 -16.44
N ALA A 233 3.00 -1.92 -17.65
CA ALA A 233 2.06 -0.89 -18.09
C ALA A 233 0.60 -1.38 -18.15
N VAL A 234 0.39 -2.61 -18.63
CA VAL A 234 -0.95 -3.23 -18.67
C VAL A 234 -1.42 -3.58 -17.25
N ALA A 235 -0.54 -4.17 -16.42
CA ALA A 235 -0.84 -4.45 -15.02
C ALA A 235 -1.24 -3.18 -14.25
N ALA A 236 -0.48 -2.09 -14.40
CA ALA A 236 -0.81 -0.80 -13.80
C ALA A 236 -2.15 -0.23 -14.28
N LYS A 237 -2.51 -0.41 -15.56
CA LYS A 237 -3.82 0.00 -16.09
C LYS A 237 -4.97 -0.79 -15.46
N VAL A 238 -4.81 -2.11 -15.30
CA VAL A 238 -5.79 -2.97 -14.62
C VAL A 238 -5.96 -2.55 -13.16
N LEU A 239 -4.85 -2.35 -12.44
CA LEU A 239 -4.86 -1.87 -11.06
C LEU A 239 -5.50 -0.50 -10.91
N ALA A 240 -5.22 0.44 -11.81
CA ALA A 240 -5.81 1.78 -11.79
C ALA A 240 -7.33 1.74 -12.01
N ALA A 241 -7.81 0.93 -12.97
CA ALA A 241 -9.24 0.74 -13.20
C ALA A 241 -9.92 0.10 -11.98
N ARG A 242 -9.31 -0.93 -11.39
CA ARG A 242 -9.86 -1.60 -10.21
C ARG A 242 -9.88 -0.69 -8.98
N ARG A 243 -8.83 0.10 -8.76
CA ARG A 243 -8.78 1.13 -7.70
C ARG A 243 -9.91 2.14 -7.87
N ALA A 244 -10.16 2.61 -9.10
CA ALA A 244 -11.23 3.57 -9.36
C ALA A 244 -12.62 3.00 -9.04
N GLU A 245 -12.87 1.74 -9.37
CA GLU A 245 -14.14 1.06 -9.05
C GLU A 245 -14.36 0.92 -7.54
N VAL A 246 -13.36 0.42 -6.80
CA VAL A 246 -13.46 0.27 -5.33
C VAL A 246 -13.60 1.63 -4.66
N HIS A 247 -12.88 2.64 -5.13
CA HIS A 247 -12.98 4.02 -4.65
C HIS A 247 -14.37 4.62 -4.89
N GLU A 248 -14.94 4.42 -6.07
CA GLU A 248 -16.29 4.90 -6.37
C GLU A 248 -17.32 4.27 -5.42
N ARG A 249 -17.20 2.97 -5.13
CA ARG A 249 -18.05 2.30 -4.13
C ARG A 249 -17.86 2.87 -2.73
N TYR A 250 -16.61 3.07 -2.30
CA TYR A 250 -16.28 3.69 -1.02
C TYR A 250 -16.89 5.09 -0.87
N VAL A 251 -16.79 5.92 -1.90
CA VAL A 251 -17.40 7.28 -1.92
C VAL A 251 -18.92 7.20 -1.90
N LYS A 252 -19.54 6.28 -2.65
CA LYS A 252 -21.00 6.07 -2.63
C LYS A 252 -21.50 5.64 -1.25
N MET A 253 -20.78 4.74 -0.57
CA MET A 253 -21.11 4.32 0.80
C MET A 253 -21.14 5.54 1.75
N TRP A 254 -20.12 6.40 1.71
CA TRP A 254 -20.10 7.60 2.54
C TRP A 254 -21.15 8.63 2.13
N ALA A 255 -21.41 8.80 0.83
CA ALA A 255 -22.45 9.68 0.33
C ALA A 255 -23.84 9.28 0.87
N LYS A 256 -24.18 7.98 0.92
CA LYS A 256 -25.43 7.51 1.54
C LYS A 256 -25.54 7.96 3.00
N LYS A 257 -24.45 7.81 3.77
CA LYS A 257 -24.40 8.18 5.20
C LYS A 257 -24.55 9.69 5.40
N VAL A 258 -23.82 10.49 4.63
CA VAL A 258 -23.85 11.96 4.70
C VAL A 258 -25.18 12.53 4.22
N LEU A 259 -25.83 11.93 3.23
CA LEU A 259 -27.17 12.38 2.77
C LEU A 259 -28.23 12.19 3.86
N VAL A 260 -28.13 11.14 4.67
CA VAL A 260 -29.07 10.85 5.76
C VAL A 260 -28.72 11.62 7.04
N SER A 261 -27.44 11.66 7.38
CA SER A 261 -26.88 12.26 8.59
C SER A 261 -25.64 13.09 8.25
N PRO A 262 -25.81 14.30 7.69
CA PRO A 262 -24.70 15.16 7.28
C PRO A 262 -23.85 15.62 8.46
N GLU A 263 -24.40 15.68 9.67
CA GLU A 263 -23.70 16.00 10.91
C GLU A 263 -22.49 15.08 11.19
N LEU A 264 -22.45 13.87 10.60
CA LEU A 264 -21.29 12.98 10.70
C LEU A 264 -19.98 13.63 10.18
N ALA A 265 -20.07 14.57 9.23
CA ALA A 265 -18.92 15.31 8.71
C ALA A 265 -18.28 16.26 9.74
N ALA A 266 -18.92 16.46 10.89
CA ALA A 266 -18.37 17.25 11.99
C ALA A 266 -17.22 16.52 12.71
N VAL A 267 -17.21 15.18 12.68
CA VAL A 267 -16.22 14.36 13.39
C VAL A 267 -15.11 13.95 12.42
N PRO A 268 -13.85 14.36 12.64
CA PRO A 268 -12.73 13.91 11.83
C PRO A 268 -12.55 12.38 11.94
N LEU A 269 -12.31 11.70 10.81
CA LEU A 269 -12.15 10.23 10.77
C LEU A 269 -11.09 9.72 11.77
N LYS A 270 -9.96 10.42 11.87
CA LYS A 270 -8.88 10.10 12.82
C LYS A 270 -9.25 10.14 14.30
N ASP A 271 -10.30 10.87 14.67
CA ASP A 271 -10.69 11.05 16.07
C ASP A 271 -11.74 10.04 16.52
N ILE A 272 -12.43 9.35 15.59
CA ILE A 272 -13.55 8.44 15.87
C ILE A 272 -13.17 7.38 16.92
N ASP A 273 -12.07 6.66 16.71
CA ASP A 273 -11.62 5.60 17.63
C ASP A 273 -11.25 6.13 19.02
N GLY A 274 -10.89 7.41 19.12
CA GLY A 274 -10.60 8.07 20.40
C GLY A 274 -11.87 8.35 21.21
N GLN A 275 -13.02 8.47 20.55
CA GLN A 275 -14.31 8.73 21.21
C GLN A 275 -14.96 7.46 21.77
N LEU A 276 -14.58 6.28 21.24
CA LEU A 276 -15.17 5.00 21.60
C LEU A 276 -14.75 4.53 23.00
N ALA A 277 -15.66 3.80 23.65
CA ALA A 277 -15.46 3.11 24.92
C ALA A 277 -16.21 1.76 24.91
N SER A 278 -15.97 0.88 25.88
CA SER A 278 -16.67 -0.41 25.92
C SER A 278 -18.18 -0.31 26.19
N LYS A 279 -18.61 0.73 26.90
CA LYS A 279 -20.02 1.01 27.21
C LYS A 279 -20.45 2.33 26.57
N PHE A 280 -21.73 2.43 26.22
CA PHE A 280 -22.26 3.58 25.51
C PHE A 280 -22.27 4.83 26.39
N GLU A 281 -22.63 4.71 27.68
CA GLU A 281 -22.62 5.85 28.61
C GLU A 281 -21.22 6.41 28.89
N LEU A 282 -20.17 5.69 28.51
CA LEU A 282 -18.78 6.09 28.69
C LEU A 282 -18.17 6.70 27.43
N LEU A 283 -18.91 6.88 26.33
CA LEU A 283 -18.39 7.56 25.14
C LEU A 283 -17.90 8.96 25.49
N ALA A 284 -16.82 9.42 24.84
CA ALA A 284 -16.32 10.76 25.09
C ALA A 284 -17.36 11.82 24.69
N PRO A 285 -17.62 12.83 25.53
CA PRO A 285 -18.66 13.83 25.27
C PRO A 285 -18.23 14.90 24.26
N GLN A 286 -16.97 14.90 23.80
CA GLN A 286 -16.35 15.97 23.02
C GLN A 286 -17.17 16.40 21.80
N TYR A 287 -17.80 15.45 21.12
CA TYR A 287 -18.63 15.71 19.94
C TYR A 287 -20.13 15.49 20.18
N ALA A 288 -20.53 14.91 21.32
CA ALA A 288 -21.88 14.41 21.54
C ALA A 288 -22.93 15.53 21.48
N ASP A 289 -22.74 16.60 22.27
CA ASP A 289 -23.69 17.71 22.37
C ASP A 289 -23.79 18.48 21.05
N LEU A 290 -22.66 18.74 20.38
CA LEU A 290 -22.62 19.43 19.09
C LEU A 290 -23.33 18.63 18.00
N LEU A 291 -23.10 17.32 17.94
CA LEU A 291 -23.78 16.43 17.00
C LEU A 291 -25.28 16.42 17.26
N GLN A 292 -25.71 16.26 18.52
CA GLN A 292 -27.12 16.26 18.89
C GLN A 292 -27.81 17.59 18.52
N ALA A 293 -27.14 18.71 18.74
CA ALA A 293 -27.63 20.03 18.33
C ALA A 293 -27.75 20.15 16.81
N ALA A 294 -26.73 19.71 16.06
CA ALA A 294 -26.74 19.72 14.60
C ALA A 294 -27.81 18.79 13.99
N THR A 295 -28.10 17.64 14.62
CA THR A 295 -29.18 16.72 14.20
C THR A 295 -30.55 17.41 14.18
N SER A 296 -30.77 18.41 15.03
CA SER A 296 -32.01 19.20 15.08
C SER A 296 -32.20 20.12 13.86
N GLY A 297 -31.19 20.22 12.99
CA GLY A 297 -31.23 20.90 11.70
C GLY A 297 -30.78 22.37 11.75
N SER A 298 -30.81 23.00 10.58
CA SER A 298 -30.31 24.37 10.35
C SER A 298 -31.06 25.51 11.04
N LYS A 299 -32.20 25.23 11.70
CA LYS A 299 -32.98 26.20 12.48
C LYS A 299 -32.91 25.87 13.96
N THR A 300 -32.73 26.86 14.82
CA THR A 300 -32.78 26.69 16.28
C THR A 300 -34.20 26.36 16.75
N LEU A 301 -34.38 25.87 17.99
CA LEU A 301 -35.69 25.62 18.57
C LEU A 301 -36.54 26.90 18.58
N ALA A 302 -35.96 28.03 18.98
CA ALA A 302 -36.63 29.34 18.95
C ALA A 302 -37.14 29.70 17.54
N GLU A 303 -36.31 29.49 16.52
CA GLU A 303 -36.69 29.72 15.12
C GLU A 303 -37.79 28.76 14.68
N ARG A 304 -37.71 27.47 15.04
CA ARG A 304 -38.76 26.49 14.75
C ARG A 304 -40.08 26.85 15.43
N MET A 305 -40.04 27.23 16.70
CA MET A 305 -41.19 27.68 17.47
C MET A 305 -41.81 28.95 16.89
N SER A 306 -41.02 29.92 16.39
CA SER A 306 -41.54 31.12 15.71
C SER A 306 -42.34 30.82 14.43
N HIS A 307 -42.14 29.63 13.85
CA HIS A 307 -42.88 29.09 12.71
C HIS A 307 -43.96 28.08 13.10
N HIS A 308 -44.19 27.84 14.40
CA HIS A 308 -45.20 26.92 14.88
C HIS A 308 -46.60 27.37 14.41
N PRO A 309 -47.47 26.48 13.89
CA PRO A 309 -48.79 26.86 13.36
C PRO A 309 -49.68 27.65 14.34
N ALA A 310 -49.59 27.36 15.64
CA ALA A 310 -50.23 28.15 16.70
C ALA A 310 -49.91 29.67 16.64
N LEU A 311 -48.71 30.07 16.21
CA LEU A 311 -48.33 31.48 16.09
C LEU A 311 -48.77 32.12 14.77
N ASP A 312 -49.24 31.32 13.80
CA ASP A 312 -49.98 31.84 12.65
C ASP A 312 -51.43 32.20 12.99
N SER A 313 -51.89 31.85 14.20
CA SER A 313 -53.22 32.22 14.68
C SER A 313 -53.37 33.74 14.87
N PHE A 314 -54.59 34.25 14.73
CA PHE A 314 -54.89 35.67 14.82
C PHE A 314 -54.42 36.31 16.15
N LEU A 315 -54.52 35.57 17.26
CA LEU A 315 -54.19 36.06 18.60
C LEU A 315 -52.68 36.17 18.85
N LEU A 316 -51.88 35.32 18.20
CA LEU A 316 -50.44 35.20 18.48
C LEU A 316 -49.56 35.69 17.32
N LYS A 317 -50.15 36.23 16.25
CA LYS A 317 -49.43 36.68 15.06
C LYS A 317 -48.36 37.74 15.34
N ARG A 318 -48.55 38.58 16.35
CA ARG A 318 -47.57 39.61 16.77
C ARG A 318 -46.50 39.08 17.72
N GLU A 319 -46.71 37.91 18.30
CA GLU A 319 -45.80 37.28 19.28
C GLU A 319 -44.71 36.43 18.61
N LYS A 320 -44.69 36.30 17.28
CA LYS A 320 -43.71 35.49 16.55
C LYS A 320 -42.25 35.84 16.82
N GLU A 321 -41.97 37.13 17.00
CA GLU A 321 -40.61 37.57 17.35
C GLU A 321 -40.41 37.55 18.88
N ALA A 322 -41.46 37.81 19.66
CA ALA A 322 -41.40 37.79 21.13
C ALA A 322 -41.16 36.38 21.69
N ILE A 323 -41.71 35.32 21.07
CA ILE A 323 -41.54 33.94 21.54
C ILE A 323 -40.08 33.47 21.50
N LYS A 324 -39.22 34.13 20.72
CA LYS A 324 -37.78 33.84 20.71
C LYS A 324 -37.12 34.21 22.03
N GLU A 325 -37.72 35.13 22.81
CA GLU A 325 -37.26 35.48 24.15
C GLU A 325 -37.61 34.38 25.17
N ASP A 326 -38.73 33.65 24.96
CA ASP A 326 -39.14 32.53 25.82
C ASP A 326 -38.26 31.28 25.63
N PHE A 327 -37.61 31.16 24.47
CA PHE A 327 -36.69 30.08 24.14
C PHE A 327 -35.29 30.64 23.87
N PRO A 328 -34.52 31.01 24.91
CA PRO A 328 -33.18 31.56 24.73
C PRO A 328 -32.27 30.54 24.04
N VAL A 329 -31.66 30.94 22.93
CA VAL A 329 -30.74 30.09 22.16
C VAL A 329 -29.38 30.06 22.84
N SER A 330 -28.93 28.86 23.20
CA SER A 330 -27.58 28.66 23.76
C SER A 330 -26.49 28.78 22.68
N GLU A 331 -25.24 29.09 23.07
CA GLU A 331 -24.12 29.12 22.13
C GLU A 331 -23.92 27.78 21.39
N LEU A 332 -24.13 26.66 22.10
CA LEU A 332 -24.00 25.32 21.55
C LEU A 332 -25.11 25.02 20.53
N GLU A 333 -26.34 25.42 20.81
CA GLU A 333 -27.46 25.29 19.88
C GLU A 333 -27.25 26.14 18.62
N ALA A 334 -26.81 27.39 18.79
CA ALA A 334 -26.47 28.26 17.67
C ALA A 334 -25.34 27.68 16.82
N ALA A 335 -24.31 27.10 17.45
CA ALA A 335 -23.21 26.42 16.76
C ALA A 335 -23.70 25.18 16.00
N GLY A 336 -24.57 24.36 16.60
CA GLY A 336 -25.17 23.18 15.97
C GLY A 336 -26.03 23.56 14.75
N ALA A 337 -26.88 24.57 14.86
CA ALA A 337 -27.72 25.05 13.76
C ALA A 337 -26.88 25.66 12.62
N ALA A 338 -25.82 26.42 12.93
CA ALA A 338 -24.89 26.95 11.95
C ALA A 338 -24.15 25.84 11.19
N LEU A 339 -23.69 24.81 11.91
CA LEU A 339 -23.04 23.63 11.34
C LEU A 339 -23.99 22.84 10.44
N ALA A 340 -25.22 22.58 10.91
CA ALA A 340 -26.24 21.92 10.11
C ALA A 340 -26.56 22.71 8.84
N LYS A 341 -26.61 24.05 8.93
CA LYS A 341 -26.81 24.92 7.75
C LYS A 341 -25.68 24.81 6.73
N GLU A 342 -24.43 24.73 7.18
CA GLU A 342 -23.27 24.49 6.30
C GLU A 342 -23.39 23.13 5.60
N LEU A 343 -23.69 22.07 6.35
CA LEU A 343 -23.65 20.69 5.87
C LEU A 343 -24.92 20.26 5.09
N GLU A 344 -26.09 20.85 5.39
CA GLU A 344 -27.35 20.60 4.66
C GLU A 344 -27.41 21.37 3.33
N ALA A 345 -26.71 22.50 3.21
CA ALA A 345 -26.76 23.33 2.01
C ALA A 345 -26.06 22.69 0.80
N ASP A 346 -24.96 21.96 1.03
CA ASP A 346 -24.25 21.21 -0.01
C ASP A 346 -23.70 19.88 0.56
N PRO A 347 -24.36 18.74 0.25
CA PRO A 347 -23.86 17.43 0.64
C PRO A 347 -22.45 17.12 0.12
N SER A 348 -22.02 17.77 -0.97
CA SER A 348 -20.66 17.64 -1.52
C SER A 348 -19.63 18.25 -0.58
N ALA A 349 -19.95 19.41 0.01
CA ALA A 349 -19.09 20.06 1.01
C ALA A 349 -18.97 19.21 2.29
N ALA A 350 -20.07 18.56 2.72
CA ALA A 350 -20.03 17.63 3.86
C ALA A 350 -19.16 16.40 3.56
N LEU A 351 -19.26 15.85 2.34
CA LEU A 351 -18.41 14.74 1.88
C LEU A 351 -16.93 15.16 1.78
N GLU A 352 -16.64 16.35 1.25
CA GLU A 352 -15.29 16.93 1.18
C GLU A 352 -14.68 17.14 2.58
N ARG A 353 -15.47 17.65 3.52
CA ARG A 353 -15.04 17.85 4.91
C ARG A 353 -14.72 16.53 5.62
N LEU A 354 -15.51 15.49 5.36
CA LEU A 354 -15.35 14.17 5.96
C LEU A 354 -14.18 13.39 5.35
N LEU A 355 -14.12 13.29 4.02
CA LEU A 355 -13.16 12.45 3.31
C LEU A 355 -11.84 13.17 2.98
N GLY A 356 -11.87 14.49 2.81
CA GLY A 356 -10.69 15.31 2.52
C GLY A 356 -9.83 14.72 1.38
N PRO A 357 -8.58 14.32 1.65
CA PRO A 357 -7.68 13.74 0.63
C PRO A 357 -8.17 12.41 0.05
N GLU A 358 -9.09 11.71 0.73
CA GLU A 358 -9.70 10.47 0.23
C GLU A 358 -10.81 10.70 -0.80
N LEU A 359 -11.23 11.94 -1.06
CA LEU A 359 -12.24 12.17 -2.07
C LEU A 359 -11.67 12.08 -3.49
N GLN A 360 -10.40 12.47 -3.66
CA GLN A 360 -9.78 12.58 -4.98
C GLN A 360 -9.76 11.21 -5.68
N SER A 361 -10.43 11.12 -6.83
CA SER A 361 -10.43 9.94 -7.68
C SER A 361 -9.53 10.14 -8.90
N GLY A 362 -8.82 9.08 -9.28
CA GLY A 362 -7.92 9.06 -10.43
C GLY A 362 -6.48 8.66 -10.06
N PRO A 363 -5.61 8.41 -11.06
CA PRO A 363 -4.22 8.04 -10.82
C PRO A 363 -3.51 9.20 -10.10
N LEU A 364 -3.39 9.08 -8.78
CA LEU A 364 -2.63 9.96 -7.88
C LEU A 364 -3.03 11.45 -7.85
N ALA A 365 -4.12 11.86 -8.53
CA ALA A 365 -4.56 13.25 -8.64
C ALA A 365 -3.44 14.24 -9.05
N GLY A 366 -2.49 13.78 -9.86
CA GLY A 366 -1.32 14.56 -10.30
C GLY A 366 -0.22 14.76 -9.26
N LYS A 367 -0.29 14.07 -8.10
CA LYS A 367 0.75 14.05 -7.07
C LYS A 367 1.50 12.71 -7.10
N PRO A 368 2.71 12.62 -6.53
CA PRO A 368 3.38 11.33 -6.30
C PRO A 368 2.60 10.47 -5.29
N LEU A 369 2.68 9.14 -5.42
CA LEU A 369 1.99 8.19 -4.54
C LEU A 369 2.44 8.35 -3.08
N SER A 370 3.72 8.67 -2.84
CA SER A 370 4.24 8.93 -1.49
C SER A 370 3.49 10.07 -0.79
N GLU A 371 3.22 11.17 -1.48
CA GLU A 371 2.47 12.32 -0.96
C GLU A 371 1.00 11.99 -0.72
N VAL A 372 0.37 11.27 -1.65
CA VAL A 372 -1.02 10.85 -1.53
C VAL A 372 -1.20 9.94 -0.32
N VAL A 373 -0.36 8.91 -0.17
CA VAL A 373 -0.41 7.96 0.95
C VAL A 373 -0.14 8.67 2.28
N ALA A 374 0.83 9.60 2.32
CA ALA A 374 1.08 10.39 3.53
C ALA A 374 -0.13 11.25 3.93
N ALA A 375 -0.76 11.94 2.96
CA ALA A 375 -1.92 12.77 3.20
C ALA A 375 -3.14 11.96 3.67
N VAL A 376 -3.44 10.84 3.00
CA VAL A 376 -4.53 9.93 3.39
C VAL A 376 -4.28 9.33 4.78
N THR A 377 -3.04 8.89 5.06
CA THR A 377 -2.69 8.33 6.37
C THR A 377 -2.86 9.36 7.50
N ALA A 378 -2.44 10.60 7.29
CA ALA A 378 -2.58 11.67 8.28
C ALA A 378 -4.03 12.15 8.49
N HIS A 379 -4.89 11.93 7.49
CA HIS A 379 -6.33 12.20 7.60
C HIS A 379 -7.08 11.09 8.33
N LYS A 380 -6.74 9.82 8.06
CA LYS A 380 -7.40 8.64 8.62
C LYS A 380 -7.00 8.33 10.07
N TYR A 381 -5.76 8.63 10.45
CA TYR A 381 -5.21 8.16 11.72
C TYR A 381 -4.47 9.27 12.47
N SER A 382 -4.63 9.30 13.79
CA SER A 382 -3.80 10.13 14.66
C SER A 382 -2.36 9.60 14.72
N SER A 383 -1.40 10.48 15.00
CA SER A 383 0.04 10.16 14.88
C SER A 383 0.55 9.09 15.84
N ASP A 384 -0.18 8.83 16.91
CA ASP A 384 0.14 7.82 17.91
C ASP A 384 -0.21 6.39 17.47
N ARG A 385 -1.10 6.24 16.47
CA ARG A 385 -1.63 4.96 15.99
C ARG A 385 -0.61 4.09 15.28
N TYR A 386 -0.76 2.78 15.42
CA TYR A 386 0.02 1.79 14.69
C TYR A 386 -0.11 1.97 13.16
N MET A 387 -1.34 2.11 12.66
CA MET A 387 -1.61 2.31 11.23
C MET A 387 -1.00 3.60 10.67
N TYR A 388 -0.91 4.66 11.47
CA TYR A 388 -0.22 5.89 11.07
C TYR A 388 1.27 5.64 10.82
N ARG A 389 1.93 4.92 11.74
CA ARG A 389 3.37 4.62 11.62
C ARG A 389 3.66 3.72 10.42
N GLU A 390 2.83 2.70 10.18
CA GLU A 390 2.98 1.82 9.01
C GLU A 390 2.67 2.57 7.70
N GLY A 391 1.64 3.41 7.65
CA GLY A 391 1.34 4.25 6.49
C GLY A 391 2.45 5.25 6.16
N MET A 392 3.07 5.86 7.17
CA MET A 392 4.22 6.76 6.96
C MET A 392 5.49 6.01 6.52
N LYS A 393 5.72 4.78 6.98
CA LYS A 393 6.79 3.91 6.44
C LYS A 393 6.52 3.53 4.98
N LEU A 394 5.27 3.24 4.63
CA LEU A 394 4.88 2.95 3.25
C LEU A 394 5.10 4.17 2.34
N ALA A 395 4.68 5.35 2.77
CA ALA A 395 4.95 6.60 2.04
C ALA A 395 6.46 6.82 1.82
N ALA A 396 7.30 6.54 2.83
CA ALA A 396 8.76 6.64 2.69
C ALA A 396 9.34 5.60 1.70
N ARG A 397 8.77 4.39 1.61
CA ARG A 397 9.15 3.40 0.59
C ARG A 397 8.78 3.86 -0.82
N TYR A 398 7.56 4.35 -1.02
CA TYR A 398 7.17 4.91 -2.32
C TYR A 398 8.02 6.10 -2.72
N LYS A 399 8.44 6.94 -1.77
CA LYS A 399 9.38 8.02 -2.05
C LYS A 399 10.74 7.51 -2.55
N ALA A 400 11.26 6.43 -1.96
CA ALA A 400 12.51 5.81 -2.43
C ALA A 400 12.36 5.21 -3.84
N GLU A 401 11.20 4.61 -4.15
CA GLU A 401 10.88 4.12 -5.50
C GLU A 401 10.73 5.25 -6.51
N GLU A 402 10.11 6.37 -6.12
CA GLU A 402 9.99 7.59 -6.92
C GLU A 402 11.36 8.21 -7.20
N ASP A 403 12.25 8.28 -6.21
CA ASP A 403 13.61 8.78 -6.36
C ASP A 403 14.44 7.87 -7.29
N ALA A 404 14.27 6.54 -7.19
CA ALA A 404 14.89 5.57 -8.10
C ALA A 404 14.38 5.73 -9.54
N LEU A 405 13.06 5.83 -9.72
CA LEU A 405 12.43 6.06 -11.03
C LEU A 405 12.87 7.39 -11.63
N LYS A 406 12.96 8.45 -10.83
CA LYS A 406 13.50 9.75 -11.26
C LYS A 406 14.94 9.62 -11.73
N GLY A 407 15.78 8.88 -11.00
CA GLY A 407 17.17 8.59 -11.37
C GLY A 407 17.28 7.90 -12.73
N GLU A 408 16.42 6.92 -13.01
CA GLU A 408 16.38 6.21 -14.28
C GLU A 408 15.87 7.09 -15.44
N LEU A 409 14.84 7.89 -15.20
CA LEU A 409 14.19 8.71 -16.24
C LEU A 409 14.96 10.00 -16.56
N LYS A 410 15.76 10.51 -15.63
CA LYS A 410 16.51 11.75 -15.77
C LYS A 410 17.43 11.77 -16.99
N ALA A 411 18.01 10.61 -17.34
CA ALA A 411 18.90 10.49 -18.50
C ALA A 411 18.16 10.72 -19.84
N VAL A 412 16.84 10.51 -19.90
CA VAL A 412 16.02 10.60 -21.12
C VAL A 412 15.20 11.88 -21.14
N TYR A 413 14.62 12.27 -20.01
CA TYR A 413 13.62 13.35 -19.92
C TYR A 413 14.14 14.62 -19.22
N GLY A 414 15.39 14.65 -18.75
CA GLY A 414 15.99 15.81 -18.06
C GLY A 414 15.73 15.83 -16.55
N GLU A 415 16.02 16.95 -15.88
CA GLU A 415 15.87 17.08 -14.41
C GLU A 415 14.41 17.19 -13.95
N ASP A 416 13.57 17.82 -14.78
CA ASP A 416 12.16 18.14 -14.49
C ASP A 416 11.20 17.01 -14.93
N VAL A 417 11.54 15.77 -14.58
CA VAL A 417 10.69 14.61 -14.88
C VAL A 417 9.42 14.65 -14.03
N ASP A 418 8.26 14.57 -14.67
CA ASP A 418 6.98 14.31 -14.02
C ASP A 418 6.89 12.84 -13.58
N VAL A 419 7.46 12.54 -12.41
CA VAL A 419 7.50 11.18 -11.83
C VAL A 419 6.09 10.64 -11.58
N ALA A 420 5.14 11.50 -11.17
CA ALA A 420 3.76 11.10 -10.88
C ALA A 420 3.09 10.51 -12.13
N ARG A 421 3.30 11.12 -13.30
CA ARG A 421 2.80 10.57 -14.57
C ARG A 421 3.35 9.18 -14.87
N TYR A 422 4.67 8.97 -14.73
CA TYR A 422 5.29 7.68 -15.04
C TYR A 422 5.04 6.61 -13.98
N GLN A 423 4.73 6.99 -12.74
CA GLN A 423 4.26 6.09 -11.69
C GLN A 423 2.81 5.64 -11.94
N ALA A 424 1.94 6.57 -12.33
CA ALA A 424 0.55 6.29 -12.70
C ALA A 424 0.44 5.48 -14.00
N GLN A 425 1.31 5.77 -14.97
CA GLN A 425 1.33 5.15 -16.29
C GLN A 425 2.77 4.72 -16.62
N PRO A 426 3.20 3.54 -16.15
CA PRO A 426 4.50 3.00 -16.48
C PRO A 426 4.70 2.88 -17.98
N ARG A 427 5.95 3.08 -18.42
CA ARG A 427 6.33 3.00 -19.84
C ARG A 427 6.09 1.58 -20.37
N THR A 428 5.44 1.47 -21.53
CA THR A 428 5.31 0.20 -22.24
C THR A 428 6.69 -0.30 -22.68
N PRO A 429 6.86 -1.61 -22.93
CA PRO A 429 8.12 -2.13 -23.47
C PRO A 429 8.56 -1.40 -24.75
N ALA A 430 7.63 -1.11 -25.67
CA ALA A 430 7.90 -0.32 -26.87
C ALA A 430 8.42 1.10 -26.57
N GLN A 431 7.86 1.79 -25.57
CA GLN A 431 8.36 3.10 -25.16
C GLN A 431 9.73 3.02 -24.50
N GLN A 432 10.00 2.01 -23.68
CA GLN A 432 11.31 1.80 -23.05
C GLN A 432 12.41 1.55 -24.10
N VAL A 433 12.10 0.84 -25.18
CA VAL A 433 13.01 0.67 -26.32
C VAL A 433 13.36 2.00 -26.96
N VAL A 434 12.35 2.81 -27.28
CA VAL A 434 12.55 4.13 -27.89
C VAL A 434 13.38 5.04 -26.97
N ASP A 435 13.04 5.09 -25.69
CA ASP A 435 13.76 5.87 -24.68
C ASP A 435 15.23 5.45 -24.57
N ARG A 436 15.49 4.14 -24.58
CA ARG A 436 16.83 3.60 -24.51
C ARG A 436 17.65 3.96 -25.75
N LEU A 437 17.06 3.92 -26.95
CA LEU A 437 17.73 4.34 -28.17
C LEU A 437 18.10 5.84 -28.12
N LYS A 438 17.20 6.69 -27.62
CA LYS A 438 17.47 8.13 -27.41
C LYS A 438 18.59 8.36 -26.39
N GLU A 439 18.60 7.62 -25.28
CA GLU A 439 19.67 7.69 -24.27
C GLU A 439 21.02 7.30 -24.88
N LEU A 440 21.08 6.21 -25.63
CA LEU A 440 22.30 5.72 -26.26
C LEU A 440 22.85 6.69 -27.30
N GLU A 441 21.97 7.34 -28.07
CA GLU A 441 22.35 8.41 -29.01
C GLU A 441 22.95 9.62 -28.27
N ALA A 442 22.34 10.06 -27.16
CA ALA A 442 22.87 11.14 -26.34
C ALA A 442 24.22 10.79 -25.70
N ARG A 443 24.43 9.53 -25.32
CA ARG A 443 25.66 9.01 -24.71
C ARG A 443 26.72 8.58 -25.72
N ALA A 444 26.46 8.68 -27.03
CA ALA A 444 27.41 8.29 -28.07
C ALA A 444 28.75 9.02 -27.96
N ALA A 445 28.73 10.31 -27.58
CA ALA A 445 29.94 11.09 -27.34
C ALA A 445 30.72 10.62 -26.10
N GLU A 446 30.02 10.22 -25.03
CA GLU A 446 30.65 9.65 -23.83
C GLU A 446 31.36 8.34 -24.16
N PHE A 447 30.69 7.43 -24.89
CA PHE A 447 31.29 6.16 -25.30
C PHE A 447 32.52 6.36 -26.18
N LYS A 448 32.48 7.34 -27.09
CA LYS A 448 33.64 7.69 -27.92
C LYS A 448 34.80 8.23 -27.06
N ALA A 449 34.51 9.08 -26.09
CA ALA A 449 35.52 9.60 -25.16
C ALA A 449 36.11 8.49 -24.26
N GLU A 450 35.30 7.54 -23.79
CA GLU A 450 35.74 6.38 -22.99
C GLU A 450 36.70 5.49 -23.80
N LEU A 451 36.44 5.28 -25.09
CA LEU A 451 37.32 4.55 -26.00
C LEU A 451 38.65 5.26 -26.25
N GLU A 452 38.62 6.59 -26.44
CA GLU A 452 39.80 7.41 -26.69
C GLU A 452 40.68 7.56 -25.43
N ALA A 453 40.06 7.58 -24.24
CA ALA A 453 40.75 7.72 -22.95
C ALA A 453 41.33 6.40 -22.41
N ALA A 454 41.09 5.25 -23.06
CA ALA A 454 41.54 3.96 -22.55
C ALA A 454 43.07 3.78 -22.67
N ASP A 455 43.70 3.56 -21.51
CA ASP A 455 45.16 3.50 -21.31
C ASP A 455 45.85 2.27 -21.93
N ASN A 456 45.10 1.19 -22.19
CA ASN A 456 45.65 -0.03 -22.77
C ASN A 456 44.68 -0.72 -23.73
N ALA A 457 45.21 -1.67 -24.52
CA ALA A 457 44.47 -2.38 -25.56
C ALA A 457 43.29 -3.21 -25.01
N TYR A 458 43.41 -3.74 -23.80
CA TYR A 458 42.32 -4.50 -23.14
C TYR A 458 41.16 -3.58 -22.76
N LEU A 459 41.43 -2.43 -22.12
CA LEU A 459 40.40 -1.47 -21.74
C LEU A 459 39.66 -0.91 -22.98
N ARG A 460 40.39 -0.68 -24.09
CA ARG A 460 39.76 -0.33 -25.38
C ARG A 460 38.81 -1.43 -25.86
N TYR A 461 39.25 -2.69 -25.83
CA TYR A 461 38.40 -3.82 -26.23
C TYR A 461 37.16 -3.95 -25.34
N ALA A 462 37.34 -3.90 -24.01
CA ALA A 462 36.25 -4.00 -23.04
C ALA A 462 35.23 -2.87 -23.18
N ALA A 463 35.68 -1.62 -23.36
CA ALA A 463 34.80 -0.48 -23.61
C ALA A 463 34.02 -0.63 -24.92
N ALA A 464 34.68 -1.05 -26.01
CA ALA A 464 34.04 -1.26 -27.31
C ALA A 464 32.98 -2.37 -27.24
N LYS A 465 33.30 -3.47 -26.56
CA LYS A 465 32.40 -4.61 -26.41
C LYS A 465 31.22 -4.28 -25.50
N LYS A 466 31.45 -3.53 -24.41
CA LYS A 466 30.39 -3.00 -23.54
C LYS A 466 29.45 -2.09 -24.32
N GLN A 467 29.97 -1.19 -25.15
CA GLN A 467 29.15 -0.36 -26.03
C GLN A 467 28.30 -1.22 -26.97
N GLN A 468 28.89 -2.23 -27.63
CA GLN A 468 28.17 -3.14 -28.53
C GLN A 468 27.01 -3.86 -27.84
N VAL A 469 27.20 -4.34 -26.61
CA VAL A 469 26.15 -5.04 -25.86
C VAL A 469 25.06 -4.08 -25.39
N LEU A 470 25.43 -2.88 -24.94
CA LEU A 470 24.47 -1.90 -24.44
C LEU A 470 23.67 -1.20 -25.53
N THR A 471 24.19 -1.11 -26.76
CA THR A 471 23.49 -0.48 -27.90
C THR A 471 22.48 -1.39 -28.58
N ASP A 472 22.52 -2.70 -28.31
CA ASP A 472 21.54 -3.65 -28.83
C ASP A 472 20.23 -3.55 -28.03
N PRO A 473 19.12 -3.12 -28.66
CA PRO A 473 17.83 -2.96 -27.98
C PRO A 473 17.25 -4.30 -27.51
N THR A 474 17.70 -5.44 -28.04
CA THR A 474 17.27 -6.76 -27.57
C THR A 474 17.82 -7.11 -26.20
N ASN A 475 18.89 -6.45 -25.75
CA ASN A 475 19.52 -6.73 -24.46
C ASN A 475 18.87 -5.96 -23.29
N ILE A 476 17.78 -5.23 -23.55
CA ILE A 476 16.98 -4.61 -22.48
C ILE A 476 16.29 -5.74 -21.69
N ALA A 477 16.56 -5.79 -20.39
CA ALA A 477 15.94 -6.74 -19.49
C ALA A 477 14.54 -6.26 -19.10
N PHE A 478 13.53 -7.06 -19.46
CA PHE A 478 12.15 -6.85 -19.04
C PHE A 478 11.78 -7.95 -18.04
N ASP A 479 11.48 -7.58 -16.80
CA ASP A 479 11.12 -8.55 -15.76
C ASP A 479 9.88 -9.36 -16.13
N GLU A 480 8.90 -8.73 -16.78
CA GLU A 480 7.68 -9.39 -17.29
C GLU A 480 7.97 -10.48 -18.35
N VAL A 481 9.13 -10.43 -19.00
CA VAL A 481 9.55 -11.44 -19.99
C VAL A 481 10.44 -12.50 -19.32
N LEU A 482 11.34 -12.07 -18.44
CA LEU A 482 12.24 -12.97 -17.69
C LEU A 482 11.47 -13.83 -16.69
N TYR A 483 10.55 -13.23 -15.95
CA TYR A 483 9.82 -13.81 -14.82
C TYR A 483 8.32 -13.45 -14.91
N PRO A 484 7.57 -13.97 -15.89
CA PRO A 484 6.17 -13.62 -16.08
C PRO A 484 5.31 -13.90 -14.84
N GLY A 485 5.51 -15.03 -14.17
CA GLY A 485 4.79 -15.37 -12.94
C GLY A 485 5.08 -14.41 -11.77
N LEU A 486 6.26 -13.79 -11.72
CA LEU A 486 6.57 -12.80 -10.69
C LEU A 486 5.73 -11.52 -10.87
N VAL A 487 5.59 -11.05 -12.11
CA VAL A 487 4.80 -9.84 -12.42
C VAL A 487 3.31 -10.09 -12.22
N GLU A 488 2.84 -11.29 -12.59
CA GLU A 488 1.46 -11.73 -12.31
C GLU A 488 1.19 -11.76 -10.80
N GLU A 489 2.07 -12.36 -10.00
CA GLU A 489 1.92 -12.41 -8.55
C GLU A 489 1.99 -11.02 -7.88
N LEU A 490 2.82 -10.09 -8.38
CA LEU A 490 2.84 -8.71 -7.90
C LEU A 490 1.50 -8.02 -8.14
N MET A 491 0.90 -8.23 -9.31
CA MET A 491 -0.42 -7.70 -9.65
C MET A 491 -1.50 -8.35 -8.79
N ASP A 492 -1.45 -9.65 -8.58
CA ASP A 492 -2.43 -10.40 -7.77
C ASP A 492 -2.40 -9.97 -6.29
N ILE A 493 -1.23 -9.66 -5.73
CA ILE A 493 -1.10 -9.12 -4.37
C ILE A 493 -1.86 -7.80 -4.25
N GLU A 494 -1.63 -6.87 -5.18
CA GLU A 494 -2.31 -5.57 -5.19
C GLU A 494 -3.83 -5.72 -5.43
N LEU A 495 -4.25 -6.63 -6.32
CA LEU A 495 -5.67 -6.92 -6.54
C LEU A 495 -6.32 -7.56 -5.30
N ALA A 496 -5.61 -8.40 -4.57
CA ALA A 496 -6.09 -8.99 -3.32
C ALA A 496 -6.29 -7.92 -2.24
N GLU A 497 -5.38 -6.95 -2.12
CA GLU A 497 -5.56 -5.81 -1.21
C GLU A 497 -6.80 -4.98 -1.58
N LEU A 498 -7.02 -4.71 -2.86
CA LEU A 498 -8.23 -4.00 -3.31
C LEU A 498 -9.51 -4.80 -3.08
N LYS A 499 -9.45 -6.12 -3.18
CA LYS A 499 -10.57 -7.00 -2.86
C LYS A 499 -10.89 -6.99 -1.37
N GLU A 500 -9.87 -6.98 -0.51
CA GLU A 500 -10.07 -6.82 0.94
C GLU A 500 -10.71 -5.46 1.28
N GLU A 501 -10.29 -4.37 0.63
CA GLU A 501 -10.93 -3.05 0.80
C GLU A 501 -12.37 -3.03 0.30
N GLU A 502 -12.67 -3.69 -0.82
CA GLU A 502 -14.04 -3.81 -1.31
C GLU A 502 -14.91 -4.65 -0.37
N MET A 503 -14.40 -5.75 0.17
CA MET A 503 -15.13 -6.57 1.15
C MET A 503 -15.48 -5.77 2.41
N LYS A 504 -14.62 -4.84 2.85
CA LYS A 504 -14.96 -3.93 3.97
C LYS A 504 -16.13 -3.01 3.62
N VAL A 505 -16.24 -2.58 2.37
CA VAL A 505 -17.41 -1.82 1.89
C VAL A 505 -18.64 -2.71 1.86
N ASP A 506 -18.54 -3.94 1.35
CA ASP A 506 -19.65 -4.92 1.35
C ASP A 506 -20.17 -5.17 2.78
N ASP A 507 -19.28 -5.42 3.74
CA ASP A 507 -19.62 -5.65 5.14
C ASP A 507 -20.27 -4.40 5.78
N ALA A 508 -19.81 -3.20 5.42
CA ALA A 508 -20.37 -1.95 5.91
C ALA A 508 -21.75 -1.62 5.30
N GLU A 509 -22.01 -2.08 4.07
CA GLU A 509 -23.29 -1.91 3.37
C GLU A 509 -24.34 -2.97 3.78
N GLU A 510 -23.94 -4.09 4.41
CA GLU A 510 -24.83 -5.22 4.72
C GLU A 510 -26.06 -4.82 5.55
N GLU A 511 -25.86 -4.07 6.63
CA GLU A 511 -26.92 -3.69 7.59
C GLU A 511 -27.23 -2.18 7.56
N GLU A 512 -26.74 -1.46 6.53
CA GLU A 512 -26.77 0.00 6.47
C GLU A 512 -28.19 0.57 6.38
N LEU A 513 -29.08 -0.09 5.62
CA LEU A 513 -30.43 0.42 5.39
C LEU A 513 -31.22 0.52 6.70
N TRP A 514 -31.09 -0.49 7.57
CA TRP A 514 -31.74 -0.49 8.87
C TRP A 514 -31.21 0.65 9.76
N MET A 515 -29.89 0.79 9.87
CA MET A 515 -29.25 1.85 10.65
C MET A 515 -29.63 3.25 10.15
N LEU A 516 -29.51 3.49 8.84
CA LEU A 516 -29.80 4.79 8.23
C LEU A 516 -31.29 5.15 8.34
N THR A 517 -32.20 4.17 8.21
CA THR A 517 -33.64 4.42 8.37
C THR A 517 -33.97 4.82 9.82
N LEU A 518 -33.40 4.14 10.81
CA LEU A 518 -33.58 4.52 12.22
C LEU A 518 -33.06 5.93 12.50
N SER A 519 -31.86 6.26 12.00
CA SER A 519 -31.29 7.60 12.13
C SER A 519 -32.17 8.66 11.46
N ALA A 520 -32.63 8.44 10.22
CA ALA A 520 -33.49 9.37 9.50
C ALA A 520 -34.84 9.59 10.22
N GLN A 521 -35.47 8.50 10.68
CA GLN A 521 -36.72 8.53 11.40
C GLN A 521 -36.59 9.33 12.71
N PHE A 522 -35.60 9.00 13.54
CA PHE A 522 -35.41 9.68 14.81
C PHE A 522 -35.04 11.16 14.61
N ARG A 523 -34.18 11.47 13.64
CA ARG A 523 -33.83 12.86 13.28
C ARG A 523 -35.07 13.67 12.89
N HIS A 524 -35.96 13.11 12.08
CA HIS A 524 -37.20 13.80 11.70
C HIS A 524 -38.14 14.00 12.90
N ILE A 525 -38.29 12.98 13.76
CA ILE A 525 -39.07 13.09 15.00
C ILE A 525 -38.49 14.19 15.89
N GLN A 526 -37.19 14.16 16.19
CA GLN A 526 -36.52 15.14 17.05
C GLN A 526 -36.65 16.58 16.53
N LYS A 527 -36.63 16.77 15.21
CA LYS A 527 -36.74 18.09 14.59
C LYS A 527 -38.14 18.71 14.71
N HIS A 528 -39.19 17.89 14.67
CA HIS A 528 -40.57 18.34 14.49
C HIS A 528 -41.51 18.05 15.67
N PHE A 529 -41.16 17.10 16.54
CA PHE A 529 -41.98 16.72 17.69
C PHE A 529 -42.10 17.89 18.68
N GLY A 530 -43.32 18.17 19.13
CA GLY A 530 -43.63 19.33 19.98
C GLY A 530 -43.66 20.68 19.25
N VAL A 531 -43.42 20.70 17.92
CA VAL A 531 -43.45 21.93 17.10
C VAL A 531 -44.55 21.86 16.04
N ASP A 532 -44.44 20.92 15.11
CA ASP A 532 -45.32 20.87 13.94
C ASP A 532 -45.57 19.45 13.40
N LEU A 533 -45.03 18.42 14.07
CA LEU A 533 -45.19 17.03 13.64
C LEU A 533 -46.65 16.57 13.75
N PRO A 534 -47.31 16.22 12.64
CA PRO A 534 -48.66 15.64 12.69
C PRO A 534 -48.59 14.21 13.24
N HIS A 535 -49.55 13.84 14.10
CA HIS A 535 -49.66 12.47 14.63
C HIS A 535 -49.79 11.41 13.53
N SER A 536 -50.37 11.75 12.36
CA SER A 536 -50.43 10.85 11.21
C SER A 536 -49.05 10.51 10.64
N VAL A 537 -48.10 11.45 10.68
CA VAL A 537 -46.72 11.22 10.23
C VAL A 537 -45.99 10.37 11.25
N LEU A 538 -46.21 10.61 12.55
CA LEU A 538 -45.66 9.77 13.62
C LEU A 538 -46.15 8.31 13.50
N ALA A 539 -47.46 8.11 13.31
CA ALA A 539 -48.04 6.78 13.11
C ALA A 539 -47.61 6.09 11.80
N TYR A 540 -47.23 6.87 10.79
CA TYR A 540 -46.66 6.32 9.56
C TYR A 540 -45.19 5.88 9.75
N MET A 541 -44.38 6.70 10.43
CA MET A 541 -42.97 6.40 10.69
C MET A 541 -42.81 5.25 11.68
N ASP A 542 -43.61 5.24 12.75
CA ASP A 542 -43.59 4.19 13.78
C ASP A 542 -44.99 3.67 14.12
N PRO A 543 -45.59 2.86 13.24
CA PRO A 543 -46.93 2.32 13.48
C PRO A 543 -46.98 1.32 14.63
N VAL A 544 -45.86 0.69 14.98
CA VAL A 544 -45.80 -0.32 16.04
C VAL A 544 -45.74 0.36 17.40
N LEU A 545 -44.98 1.45 17.54
CA LEU A 545 -45.01 2.27 18.75
C LEU A 545 -46.42 2.81 19.02
N VAL A 546 -47.07 3.41 18.01
CA VAL A 546 -48.44 3.92 18.16
C VAL A 546 -49.40 2.81 18.55
N LYS A 547 -49.30 1.63 17.93
CA LYS A 547 -50.12 0.47 18.31
C LYS A 547 -49.92 0.05 19.78
N LYS A 548 -48.71 0.16 20.34
CA LYS A 548 -48.44 -0.19 21.74
C LYS A 548 -48.98 0.86 22.70
N ILE A 549 -48.83 2.14 22.38
CA ILE A 549 -49.41 3.25 23.17
C ILE A 549 -50.95 3.17 23.16
N ASP A 550 -51.55 2.94 21.98
CA ASP A 550 -52.99 2.77 21.85
C ASP A 550 -53.48 1.54 22.63
N TRP A 551 -52.67 0.48 22.73
CA TRP A 551 -52.99 -0.71 23.53
C TRP A 551 -53.05 -0.38 25.02
N GLU A 552 -52.08 0.38 25.55
CA GLU A 552 -52.08 0.81 26.95
C GLU A 552 -53.36 1.62 27.27
N THR A 553 -53.69 2.59 26.42
CA THR A 553 -54.91 3.40 26.57
C THR A 553 -56.19 2.57 26.43
N THR A 554 -56.21 1.61 25.51
CA THR A 554 -57.37 0.71 25.31
C THR A 554 -57.63 -0.16 26.55
N ASN A 555 -56.57 -0.48 27.28
CA ASN A 555 -56.61 -1.39 28.42
C ASN A 555 -56.73 -0.67 29.78
N GLY A 556 -56.93 0.64 29.80
CA GLY A 556 -57.04 1.42 31.04
C GLY A 556 -55.71 1.57 31.78
N LEU A 557 -54.60 1.61 31.04
CA LEU A 557 -53.22 1.76 31.52
C LEU A 557 -52.57 3.02 30.93
N GLU A 558 -53.36 4.05 30.60
CA GLU A 558 -52.88 5.30 30.01
C GLU A 558 -51.94 6.11 30.92
N ASP A 559 -51.91 5.82 32.22
CA ASP A 559 -51.08 6.44 33.25
C ASP A 559 -50.04 5.46 33.83
N TRP A 560 -49.69 4.42 33.06
CA TRP A 560 -48.78 3.38 33.53
C TRP A 560 -47.36 3.90 33.81
N ASP A 561 -46.85 4.84 33.02
CA ASP A 561 -45.56 5.47 33.27
C ASP A 561 -45.56 6.26 34.59
N ILE A 562 -46.64 6.99 34.88
CA ILE A 562 -46.86 7.71 36.15
C ILE A 562 -46.92 6.71 37.31
N THR A 563 -47.64 5.59 37.15
CA THR A 563 -47.73 4.55 38.18
C THR A 563 -46.36 3.97 38.53
N LEU A 564 -45.51 3.74 37.52
CA LEU A 564 -44.15 3.25 37.74
C LEU A 564 -43.27 4.29 38.47
N ASP A 565 -43.40 5.57 38.13
CA ASP A 565 -42.71 6.67 38.82
C ASP A 565 -43.16 6.82 40.28
N ASP A 566 -44.46 6.77 40.54
CA ASP A 566 -45.04 6.88 41.88
C ASP A 566 -44.57 5.75 42.80
N MET A 567 -44.29 4.58 42.22
CA MET A 567 -43.71 3.43 42.92
C MET A 567 -42.17 3.49 43.06
N GLY A 568 -41.51 4.47 42.43
CA GLY A 568 -40.05 4.57 42.35
C GLY A 568 -39.41 3.42 41.57
N ALA A 569 -40.14 2.82 40.63
CA ALA A 569 -39.74 1.61 39.92
C ALA A 569 -38.93 1.93 38.64
N GLU A 570 -37.83 2.65 38.78
CA GLU A 570 -36.99 3.14 37.67
C GLU A 570 -36.59 2.04 36.67
N ALA A 571 -36.13 0.89 37.17
CA ALA A 571 -35.75 -0.24 36.30
C ALA A 571 -36.95 -0.80 35.50
N ALA A 572 -38.15 -0.76 36.07
CA ALA A 572 -39.36 -1.18 35.38
C ALA A 572 -39.80 -0.13 34.34
N LYS A 573 -39.58 1.15 34.61
CA LYS A 573 -39.82 2.24 33.64
C LYS A 573 -38.85 2.19 32.46
N GLU A 574 -37.57 1.93 32.71
CA GLU A 574 -36.58 1.66 31.66
C GLU A 574 -36.97 0.43 30.83
N GLN A 575 -37.37 -0.66 31.50
CA GLN A 575 -37.83 -1.86 30.81
C GLN A 575 -39.07 -1.60 29.96
N TRP A 576 -40.05 -0.85 30.46
CA TRP A 576 -41.25 -0.46 29.73
C TRP A 576 -40.91 0.33 28.45
N GLY A 577 -40.05 1.35 28.55
CA GLY A 577 -39.58 2.11 27.39
C GLY A 577 -38.83 1.24 26.37
N MET A 578 -37.93 0.39 26.83
CA MET A 578 -37.19 -0.55 25.99
C MET A 578 -38.11 -1.55 25.30
N GLU A 579 -39.09 -2.12 26.00
CA GLU A 579 -40.06 -3.05 25.41
C GLU A 579 -41.01 -2.35 24.45
N ASN A 580 -41.37 -1.09 24.66
CA ASN A 580 -42.14 -0.33 23.69
C ASN A 580 -41.35 -0.09 22.39
N LEU A 581 -40.05 0.20 22.48
CA LEU A 581 -39.18 0.43 21.32
C LEU A 581 -38.44 -0.84 20.80
N SER A 582 -38.64 -2.00 21.42
CA SER A 582 -37.90 -3.24 21.09
C SER A 582 -38.04 -3.69 19.63
N HIS A 583 -39.13 -3.31 18.99
CA HIS A 583 -39.43 -3.61 17.60
C HIS A 583 -38.49 -2.90 16.61
N HIS A 584 -37.74 -1.87 17.02
CA HIS A 584 -36.68 -1.25 16.21
C HIS A 584 -35.58 -2.24 15.83
N PHE A 585 -35.29 -3.23 16.67
CA PHE A 585 -34.29 -4.27 16.38
C PHE A 585 -34.88 -5.48 15.63
N LEU A 586 -36.21 -5.57 15.50
CA LEU A 586 -36.88 -6.71 14.88
C LEU A 586 -36.46 -6.96 13.42
N PRO A 587 -36.30 -5.94 12.55
CA PRO A 587 -35.80 -6.15 11.19
C PRO A 587 -34.42 -6.80 11.17
N LEU A 588 -33.48 -6.29 11.99
CA LEU A 588 -32.12 -6.80 12.08
C LEU A 588 -32.06 -8.26 12.54
N ILE A 589 -32.73 -8.59 13.65
CA ILE A 589 -32.68 -9.96 14.17
C ILE A 589 -33.35 -10.95 13.22
N ARG A 590 -34.38 -10.54 12.47
CA ARG A 590 -35.00 -11.38 11.43
C ARG A 590 -34.05 -11.63 10.26
N TYR A 591 -33.34 -10.60 9.82
CA TYR A 591 -32.32 -10.71 8.79
C TYR A 591 -31.20 -11.67 9.22
N ARG A 592 -30.61 -11.45 10.40
CA ARG A 592 -29.53 -12.29 10.95
C ARG A 592 -29.98 -13.73 11.19
N ARG A 593 -31.23 -13.94 11.63
CA ARG A 593 -31.84 -15.27 11.74
C ARG A 593 -31.90 -15.98 10.39
N GLU A 594 -32.31 -15.31 9.33
CA GLU A 594 -32.36 -15.91 7.99
C GLU A 594 -30.95 -16.22 7.45
N LYS A 595 -30.00 -15.31 7.65
CA LYS A 595 -28.58 -15.53 7.31
C LYS A 595 -28.03 -16.76 8.04
N ALA A 596 -28.24 -16.84 9.35
CA ALA A 596 -27.80 -17.97 10.18
C ALA A 596 -28.48 -19.29 9.77
N ARG A 597 -29.77 -19.28 9.42
CA ARG A 597 -30.48 -20.47 8.88
C ARG A 597 -29.83 -21.01 7.61
N LYS A 598 -29.32 -20.13 6.73
CA LYS A 598 -28.64 -20.53 5.49
C LYS A 598 -27.21 -21.04 5.73
N GLN A 599 -26.53 -20.53 6.75
CA GLN A 599 -25.10 -20.84 7.01
C GLN A 599 -24.87 -21.95 8.03
N VAL A 600 -25.49 -21.85 9.22
CA VAL A 600 -25.21 -22.70 10.40
C VAL A 600 -26.47 -23.42 10.90
N GLY A 601 -27.64 -23.08 10.36
CA GLY A 601 -28.93 -23.71 10.64
C GLY A 601 -29.64 -23.24 11.92
N ARG A 602 -28.99 -22.44 12.78
CA ARG A 602 -29.54 -21.91 14.03
C ARG A 602 -29.02 -20.51 14.32
N PHE A 603 -29.84 -19.67 14.98
CA PHE A 603 -29.46 -18.33 15.42
C PHE A 603 -29.22 -18.33 16.93
N GLU A 604 -28.01 -17.98 17.37
CA GLU A 604 -27.58 -18.17 18.77
C GLU A 604 -28.44 -17.43 19.79
N ALA A 605 -28.90 -16.22 19.48
CA ALA A 605 -29.73 -15.42 20.37
C ALA A 605 -31.11 -16.04 20.66
N GLU A 606 -31.54 -17.07 19.92
CA GLU A 606 -32.78 -17.82 20.17
C GLU A 606 -32.57 -19.04 21.07
N LEU A 607 -31.33 -19.35 21.42
CA LEU A 607 -31.01 -20.50 22.25
C LEU A 607 -31.08 -20.09 23.73
N VAL A 608 -31.89 -20.81 24.51
CA VAL A 608 -32.03 -20.61 25.98
C VAL A 608 -30.68 -20.74 26.69
N ALA A 609 -29.82 -21.64 26.21
CA ALA A 609 -28.43 -21.73 26.61
C ALA A 609 -27.55 -21.53 25.37
N SER A 610 -27.26 -20.28 25.03
CA SER A 610 -26.06 -20.00 24.23
C SER A 610 -24.87 -20.45 25.07
N ARG A 611 -24.14 -21.49 24.63
CA ARG A 611 -22.93 -21.93 25.32
C ARG A 611 -22.02 -20.71 25.46
N SER A 612 -21.84 -20.24 26.70
CA SER A 612 -20.81 -19.28 27.08
C SER A 612 -19.46 -19.86 26.66
N ALA A 613 -18.92 -19.38 25.55
CA ALA A 613 -17.59 -19.71 25.03
C ALA A 613 -16.81 -18.40 24.89
#